data_AF-X0ST10-F1
#
_entry.id   AF-X0ST10-F1
#
_cell.length_a   1.000
_cell.length_b   1.000
_cell.length_c   1.000
_cell.angle_alpha   90.00
_cell.angle_beta   90.00
_cell.angle_gamma   90.00
#
_symmetry.space_group_name_H-M   'P 1'
#
loop_
_entity.id
_entity.type
_entity.pdbx_description
1 polymer ?
#
loop_
_entity_poly.entity_id
_entity_poly.type
_entity_poly.pdbx_seq_one_letter_code
_entity_poly.pdbx_strand_id
1 'polypeptide(L)'
;MLPLLGYLAALVGLVAYALISGDRRFVATGDSYPGTFTSCAEPVGYFTAVLAGATCLGGLLYIVTTARPDSNGIIDPPAYRIHLVLERVSLVWLVASALMVAVQAATDAGAPALRLLESGRLG
;
A
#
# COMPACT_ATOMS: atom_id res chain seq x y z
N MET A 1 -12.57 -7.08 13.69
CA MET A 1 -13.32 -7.15 12.41
C MET A 1 -13.64 -5.79 11.81
N LEU A 2 -14.03 -4.79 12.62
CA LEU A 2 -14.26 -3.42 12.15
C LEU A 2 -13.14 -2.81 11.26
N PRO A 3 -11.84 -2.92 11.60
CA PRO A 3 -10.79 -2.33 10.76
C PRO A 3 -10.67 -3.01 9.39
N LEU A 4 -10.89 -4.33 9.33
CA LEU A 4 -10.88 -5.06 8.07
C LEU A 4 -12.06 -4.65 7.17
N LEU A 5 -13.25 -4.50 7.75
CA LEU A 5 -14.43 -4.00 7.02
C LEU A 5 -14.22 -2.59 6.49
N GLY A 6 -13.65 -1.69 7.31
CA GLY A 6 -13.31 -0.34 6.87
C GLY A 6 -12.30 -0.33 5.73
N TYR A 7 -11.26 -1.15 5.82
CA TYR A 7 -10.27 -1.33 4.75
C TYR A 7 -10.93 -1.84 3.45
N LEU A 8 -11.74 -2.89 3.54
CA LEU A 8 -12.44 -3.44 2.37
C LEU A 8 -13.41 -2.42 1.74
N ALA A 9 -14.14 -1.67 2.57
CA ALA A 9 -15.02 -0.60 2.08
C ALA A 9 -14.22 0.50 1.36
N ALA A 10 -13.06 0.88 1.88
CA ALA A 10 -12.15 1.83 1.23
C ALA A 10 -11.66 1.28 -0.12
N LEU A 11 -11.24 0.00 -0.18
CA LEU A 11 -10.82 -0.62 -1.44
C LEU A 11 -11.93 -0.62 -2.50
N VAL A 12 -13.15 -1.02 -2.12
CA VAL A 12 -14.31 -1.00 -3.01
C VAL A 12 -14.59 0.43 -3.50
N GLY A 13 -14.52 1.41 -2.60
CA GLY A 13 -14.67 2.82 -2.95
C GLY A 13 -13.62 3.32 -3.95
N LEU A 14 -12.35 2.96 -3.77
CA LEU A 14 -11.25 3.35 -4.67
C LEU A 14 -11.37 2.69 -6.04
N VAL A 15 -11.76 1.41 -6.09
CA VAL A 15 -12.03 0.71 -7.36
C VAL A 15 -13.22 1.35 -8.07
N ALA A 16 -14.33 1.60 -7.37
CA ALA A 16 -15.51 2.25 -7.94
C ALA A 16 -15.15 3.65 -8.46
N TYR A 17 -14.38 4.43 -7.69
CA TYR A 17 -13.86 5.72 -8.11
C TYR A 17 -13.05 5.62 -9.40
N ALA A 18 -12.08 4.71 -9.47
CA ALA A 18 -11.25 4.51 -10.66
C ALA A 18 -12.10 4.14 -11.88
N LEU A 19 -13.07 3.24 -11.73
CA LEU A 19 -13.98 2.82 -12.80
C LEU A 19 -14.92 3.94 -13.28
N ILE A 20 -15.50 4.72 -12.36
CA ILE A 20 -16.41 5.82 -12.70
C ILE A 20 -15.64 6.98 -13.36
N SER A 21 -14.43 7.26 -12.86
CA SER A 21 -13.56 8.30 -13.41
C SER A 21 -13.02 7.95 -14.80
N GLY A 22 -12.80 6.66 -15.07
CA GLY A 22 -12.34 6.16 -16.36
C GLY A 22 -10.99 6.74 -16.78
N ASP A 23 -10.95 7.28 -17.99
CA ASP A 23 -9.80 7.94 -18.61
C ASP A 23 -9.70 9.44 -18.28
N ARG A 24 -10.78 10.05 -17.77
CA ARG A 24 -10.89 11.52 -17.57
C ARG A 24 -9.75 12.08 -16.74
N ARG A 25 -9.28 11.33 -15.73
CA ARG A 25 -8.17 11.74 -14.87
C ARG A 25 -6.84 11.82 -15.62
N PHE A 26 -6.63 10.95 -16.61
CA PHE A 26 -5.44 10.93 -17.44
C PHE A 26 -5.50 12.02 -18.51
N VAL A 27 -6.68 12.22 -19.11
CA VAL A 27 -6.91 13.33 -20.06
C VAL A 27 -6.66 14.69 -19.41
N ALA A 28 -7.06 14.87 -18.15
CA ALA A 28 -6.84 16.13 -17.42
C ALA A 28 -5.35 16.45 -17.19
N THR A 29 -4.50 15.42 -17.00
CA THR A 29 -3.05 15.57 -16.82
C THR A 29 -2.30 15.58 -18.15
N GLY A 30 -2.95 15.19 -19.25
CA GLY A 30 -2.31 15.00 -20.55
C GLY A 30 -1.63 13.63 -20.72
N ASP A 31 -1.89 12.70 -19.80
CA ASP A 31 -1.26 11.39 -19.77
C ASP A 31 -2.05 10.38 -20.61
N SER A 32 -1.34 9.38 -21.13
CA SER A 32 -1.94 8.26 -21.86
C SER A 32 -2.60 7.28 -20.88
N TYR A 33 -3.78 6.76 -21.25
CA TYR A 33 -4.52 5.83 -20.39
C TYR A 33 -3.80 4.47 -20.29
N PRO A 34 -3.30 4.07 -19.10
CA PRO A 34 -2.49 2.85 -18.93
C PRO A 34 -3.33 1.56 -18.91
N GLY A 35 -4.63 1.66 -19.12
CA GLY A 35 -5.59 0.56 -19.04
C GLY A 35 -6.32 0.49 -17.69
N THR A 36 -7.47 -0.18 -17.70
CA THR A 36 -8.39 -0.22 -16.54
C THR A 36 -7.78 -0.90 -15.33
N PHE A 37 -6.98 -1.95 -15.54
CA PHE A 37 -6.31 -2.66 -14.46
C PHE A 37 -5.32 -1.77 -13.71
N THR A 38 -4.35 -1.18 -14.43
CA THR A 38 -3.37 -0.25 -13.84
C THR A 38 -4.06 0.95 -13.18
N SER A 39 -5.08 1.50 -13.84
CA SER A 39 -5.86 2.63 -13.32
C SER A 39 -6.56 2.33 -11.98
N CYS A 40 -7.01 1.09 -11.76
CA CYS A 40 -7.57 0.65 -10.47
C CYS A 40 -6.49 0.27 -9.46
N ALA A 41 -5.43 -0.40 -9.91
CA ALA A 41 -4.34 -0.88 -9.07
C ALA A 41 -3.57 0.26 -8.38
N GLU A 42 -3.40 1.39 -9.07
CA GLU A 42 -2.68 2.56 -8.56
C GLU A 42 -3.26 3.13 -7.26
N PRO A 43 -4.52 3.60 -7.19
CA PRO A 43 -5.08 4.17 -5.96
C PRO A 43 -5.18 3.12 -4.85
N VAL A 44 -5.52 1.87 -5.20
CA VAL A 44 -5.64 0.76 -4.25
C VAL A 44 -4.28 0.42 -3.62
N GLY A 45 -3.25 0.26 -4.45
CA GLY A 45 -1.90 -0.07 -4.02
C GLY A 45 -1.28 1.06 -3.21
N TYR A 46 -1.45 2.32 -3.65
CA TYR A 46 -0.98 3.49 -2.91
C TYR A 46 -1.61 3.57 -1.53
N PHE A 47 -2.94 3.48 -1.43
CA PHE A 47 -3.64 3.51 -0.15
C PHE A 47 -3.19 2.39 0.77
N THR A 48 -3.08 1.17 0.24
CA THR A 48 -2.65 -0.01 1.00
C THR A 48 -1.23 0.16 1.54
N ALA A 49 -0.30 0.61 0.69
CA ALA A 49 1.09 0.83 1.08
C ALA A 49 1.22 1.91 2.14
N VAL A 50 0.54 3.06 1.97
CA VAL A 50 0.58 4.15 2.95
C VAL A 50 -0.07 3.75 4.27
N LEU A 51 -1.22 3.07 4.24
CA LEU A 51 -1.89 2.59 5.44
C LEU A 51 -1.01 1.60 6.22
N ALA A 52 -0.39 0.65 5.52
CA ALA A 52 0.52 -0.32 6.12
C ALA A 52 1.76 0.38 6.71
N GLY A 53 2.36 1.32 5.98
CA GLY A 53 3.48 2.13 6.45
C GLY A 53 3.15 2.97 7.68
N ALA A 54 2.01 3.66 7.68
CA ALA A 54 1.52 4.44 8.82
C ALA A 54 1.26 3.56 10.05
N THR A 55 0.72 2.36 9.85
CA THR A 55 0.51 1.38 10.92
C THR A 55 1.84 0.90 11.50
N CYS A 56 2.83 0.61 10.64
CA CYS A 56 4.18 0.24 11.07
C CYS A 56 4.85 1.35 11.87
N LEU A 57 4.83 2.58 11.36
CA LEU A 57 5.42 3.73 12.02
C LEU A 57 4.75 4.02 13.36
N GLY A 58 3.41 4.04 13.39
CA GLY A 58 2.65 4.26 14.61
C GLY A 58 2.88 3.18 15.67
N GLY A 59 2.94 1.91 15.26
CA GLY A 59 3.23 0.82 16.20
C GLY A 59 4.68 0.84 16.70
N LEU A 60 5.66 1.19 15.86
CA LEU A 60 7.05 1.38 16.29
C LEU A 60 7.14 2.51 17.32
N LEU A 61 6.50 3.66 17.04
CA LEU A 61 6.45 4.79 17.96
C LEU A 61 5.79 4.39 19.28
N TYR A 62 4.70 3.64 19.24
CA TYR A 62 4.05 3.11 20.43
C TYR A 62 5.00 2.23 21.24
N ILE A 63 5.69 1.27 20.62
CA ILE A 63 6.61 0.37 21.32
C ILE A 63 7.74 1.17 21.95
N VAL A 64 8.38 2.08 21.20
CA VAL A 64 9.51 2.90 21.70
C VAL A 64 9.10 3.78 22.88
N THR A 65 7.86 4.28 22.90
CA THR A 65 7.39 5.21 23.94
C THR A 65 6.79 4.53 25.17
N THR A 66 6.23 3.33 25.02
CA THR A 66 5.45 2.67 26.07
C THR A 66 6.05 1.38 26.61
N ALA A 67 6.99 0.76 25.90
CA ALA A 67 7.62 -0.47 26.35
C ALA A 67 8.36 -0.26 27.67
N ARG A 68 8.18 -1.21 28.58
CA ARG A 68 8.88 -1.26 29.87
C ARG A 68 9.76 -2.50 29.89
N PRO A 69 11.00 -2.41 29.35
CA PRO A 69 11.90 -3.55 29.35
C PRO A 69 12.22 -4.00 30.78
N ASP A 70 12.25 -5.32 30.97
CA ASP A 70 12.74 -5.96 32.20
C ASP A 70 14.24 -5.61 32.42
N SER A 71 14.74 -5.83 33.64
CA SER A 71 16.16 -5.87 34.00
C SER A 71 17.06 -6.65 33.04
N ASN A 72 16.51 -7.65 32.33
CA ASN A 72 17.20 -8.40 31.28
C ASN A 72 17.09 -7.79 29.86
N GLY A 73 16.47 -6.61 29.71
CA GLY A 73 16.24 -5.94 28.42
C GLY A 73 15.12 -6.53 27.58
N ILE A 74 14.28 -7.41 28.15
CA ILE A 74 13.20 -8.10 27.44
C ILE A 74 11.95 -7.20 27.39
N ILE A 75 11.36 -7.06 26.20
CA ILE A 75 10.13 -6.29 25.96
C ILE A 75 8.96 -6.91 26.75
N ASP A 76 8.15 -6.06 27.37
CA ASP A 76 6.97 -6.49 28.13
C ASP A 76 5.90 -7.17 27.23
N PRO A 77 5.08 -8.08 27.78
CA PRO A 77 4.12 -8.85 26.99
C PRO A 77 3.14 -8.00 26.15
N PRO A 78 2.61 -6.85 26.63
CA PRO A 78 1.80 -5.95 25.82
C PRO A 78 2.52 -5.40 24.57
N ALA A 79 3.73 -4.85 24.73
CA ALA A 79 4.50 -4.33 23.61
C ALA A 79 4.93 -5.43 22.62
N TYR A 80 5.22 -6.63 23.11
CA TYR A 80 5.55 -7.79 22.27
C TYR A 80 4.39 -8.22 21.36
N ARG A 81 3.14 -8.19 21.85
CA ARG A 81 1.96 -8.49 21.01
C ARG A 81 1.81 -7.53 19.85
N ILE A 82 2.10 -6.26 20.07
CA ILE A 82 2.05 -5.24 19.01
C ILE A 82 3.19 -5.47 18.03
N HIS A 83 4.39 -5.82 18.50
CA HIS A 83 5.52 -6.16 17.65
C HIS A 83 5.19 -7.29 16.64
N LEU A 84 4.53 -8.37 17.09
CA LEU A 84 4.11 -9.48 16.22
C LEU A 84 3.10 -9.05 15.14
N VAL A 85 2.22 -8.09 15.44
CA VAL A 85 1.31 -7.53 14.43
C VAL A 85 2.11 -6.73 13.41
N LEU A 86 3.06 -5.91 13.88
CA LEU A 86 3.90 -5.10 13.00
C LEU A 86 4.77 -5.93 12.08
N GLU A 87 5.27 -7.08 12.52
CA GLU A 87 6.02 -8.01 11.69
C GLU A 87 5.21 -8.48 10.47
N ARG A 88 3.91 -8.71 10.65
CA ARG A 88 3.02 -9.10 9.53
C ARG A 88 2.67 -7.92 8.64
N VAL A 89 2.40 -6.76 9.24
CA VAL A 89 2.03 -5.55 8.50
C VAL A 89 3.23 -5.00 7.70
N SER A 90 4.46 -5.15 8.19
CA SER A 90 5.66 -4.73 7.47
C SER A 90 5.89 -5.55 6.20
N LEU A 91 5.55 -6.85 6.21
CA LEU A 91 5.56 -7.67 5.00
C LEU A 91 4.52 -7.19 3.98
N VAL A 92 3.31 -6.84 4.44
CA VAL A 92 2.29 -6.23 3.57
C VAL A 92 2.79 -4.92 2.97
N TRP A 93 3.43 -4.08 3.79
CA TRP A 93 4.00 -2.81 3.34
C TRP A 93 5.10 -3.02 2.31
N LEU A 94 6.01 -3.95 2.54
CA LEU A 94 7.11 -4.30 1.63
C LEU A 94 6.57 -4.76 0.27
N VAL A 95 5.65 -5.73 0.27
CA VAL A 95 5.09 -6.30 -0.96
C VAL A 95 4.28 -5.25 -1.72
N ALA A 96 3.42 -4.48 -1.03
CA ALA A 96 2.63 -3.43 -1.66
C ALA A 96 3.53 -2.36 -2.28
N SER A 97 4.59 -1.93 -1.58
CA SER A 97 5.53 -0.94 -2.09
C SER A 97 6.29 -1.47 -3.31
N ALA A 98 6.74 -2.72 -3.29
CA ALA A 98 7.43 -3.34 -4.42
C ALA A 98 6.53 -3.42 -5.67
N LEU A 99 5.28 -3.86 -5.52
CA LEU A 99 4.32 -3.90 -6.63
C LEU A 99 4.02 -2.50 -7.18
N MET A 100 3.95 -1.49 -6.30
CA MET A 100 3.69 -0.11 -6.70
C MET A 100 4.78 0.49 -7.58
N VAL A 101 6.02 0.00 -7.54
CA VAL A 101 7.06 0.43 -8.50
C VAL A 101 6.64 0.10 -9.93
N ALA A 102 6.16 -1.13 -10.16
CA ALA A 102 5.69 -1.55 -11.48
C ALA A 102 4.41 -0.83 -11.91
N VAL A 103 3.50 -0.57 -10.97
CA VAL A 103 2.25 0.16 -11.24
C VAL A 103 2.53 1.61 -11.62
N GLN A 104 3.41 2.30 -10.88
CA GLN A 104 3.76 3.69 -11.20
C GLN A 104 4.54 3.79 -12.51
N ALA A 105 5.50 2.89 -12.76
CA ALA A 105 6.17 2.83 -14.06
C ALA A 105 5.18 2.65 -15.22
N ALA A 106 4.10 1.90 -15.00
CA ALA A 106 3.05 1.70 -15.99
C ALA A 106 2.15 2.92 -16.18
N THR A 107 1.78 3.59 -15.10
CA THR A 107 1.07 4.88 -15.15
C THR A 107 1.89 5.90 -15.94
N ASP A 108 3.16 6.09 -15.59
CA ASP A 108 4.05 7.10 -16.20
C ASP A 108 4.31 6.82 -17.69
N ALA A 109 4.43 5.54 -18.06
CA ALA A 109 4.59 5.15 -19.46
C ALA A 109 3.29 5.17 -20.27
N GLY A 110 2.12 5.31 -19.62
CA GLY A 110 0.81 5.21 -20.26
C GLY A 110 0.55 3.85 -20.91
N ALA A 111 1.23 2.80 -20.44
CA ALA A 111 1.18 1.45 -21.00
C ALA A 111 0.81 0.43 -19.92
N PRO A 112 0.15 -0.69 -20.27
CA PRO A 112 -0.28 -1.68 -19.29
C PRO A 112 0.90 -2.32 -18.55
N ALA A 113 0.80 -2.40 -17.22
CA ALA A 113 1.89 -2.83 -16.33
C ALA A 113 2.46 -4.22 -16.67
N LEU A 114 1.60 -5.14 -17.08
CA LEU A 114 2.00 -6.49 -17.47
C LEU A 114 2.97 -6.49 -18.68
N ARG A 115 2.74 -5.62 -19.66
CA ARG A 115 3.62 -5.49 -20.83
C ARG A 115 4.98 -4.89 -20.48
N LEU A 116 5.04 -3.99 -19.50
CA LEU A 116 6.30 -3.38 -19.07
C LEU A 116 7.16 -4.36 -18.27
N LEU A 117 6.51 -5.15 -17.42
CA LEU A 117 7.14 -6.30 -16.75
C LEU A 117 7.66 -7.34 -17.74
N GLU A 118 6.87 -7.70 -18.75
CA GLU A 118 7.29 -8.64 -19.82
C GLU A 118 8.41 -8.09 -20.71
N SER A 119 8.44 -6.77 -20.93
CA SER A 119 9.48 -6.15 -21.77
C SER A 119 10.76 -5.78 -21.02
N GLY A 120 10.81 -5.97 -19.70
CA GLY A 120 11.99 -5.67 -18.87
C GLY A 120 12.33 -4.18 -18.75
N ARG A 121 11.39 -3.27 -19.07
CA ARG A 121 11.61 -1.81 -19.11
C ARG A 121 11.28 -1.11 -17.80
N LEU A 122 11.73 -1.67 -16.66
CA LEU A 122 11.54 -1.06 -15.35
C LEU A 122 12.59 0.04 -15.04
N GLY A 123 13.17 0.68 -16.06
CA GLY A 123 14.19 1.73 -15.94
C GLY A 123 14.27 2.63 -17.16
#